data_AF-A0A551YKQ0-F1
#
_entry.id   AF-A0A551YKQ0-F1
#
_cell.length_a   1.000
_cell.length_b   1.000
_cell.length_c   1.000
_cell.angle_alpha   90.00
_cell.angle_beta   90.00
_cell.angle_gamma   90.00
#
_symmetry.space_group_name_H-M   'P 1'
#
loop_
_entity.id
_entity.type
_entity.pdbx_description
1 polymer ?
#
loop_
_entity_poly.entity_id
_entity_poly.type
_entity_poly.pdbx_seq_one_letter_code
_entity_poly.pdbx_strand_id
1 'polypeptide(L)'
;MKRSIETLSVIVLGSILFHTDVSLAQVAEPFAYPSQGQSQEQQQQDHYACYSWAKQQTGVDPSQPDQISPATAAQSSQQGQLLRASATGALLGTVGGAIAGNTGEGAAIGAGVGALAGLFREREEQQQAEQAQVEATQGENQRLQTYYQAWTACMEGRGYSVQ
;
A
#
# COMPACT_ATOMS: atom_id res chain seq x y z
N MET A 1 27.98 2.19 -48.42
CA MET A 1 26.62 1.93 -47.89
C MET A 1 26.43 0.55 -47.26
N LYS A 2 27.15 -0.51 -47.66
CA LYS A 2 26.96 -1.87 -47.09
C LYS A 2 27.55 -2.11 -45.67
N ARG A 3 28.58 -1.35 -45.26
CA ARG A 3 29.23 -1.47 -43.92
C ARG A 3 28.45 -0.80 -42.77
N SER A 4 27.48 0.07 -43.08
CA SER A 4 26.72 0.83 -42.08
C SER A 4 25.47 0.11 -41.57
N ILE A 5 25.05 -0.96 -42.26
CA ILE A 5 23.84 -1.73 -41.91
C ILE A 5 24.18 -2.86 -40.92
N GLU A 6 25.39 -3.44 -41.00
CA GLU A 6 25.83 -4.51 -40.09
C GLU A 6 26.12 -3.98 -38.68
N THR A 7 26.66 -2.76 -38.55
CA THR A 7 26.94 -2.12 -37.25
C THR A 7 25.67 -1.72 -36.51
N LEU A 8 24.55 -1.50 -37.22
CA LEU A 8 23.26 -1.19 -36.59
C LEU A 8 22.63 -2.45 -35.97
N SER A 9 22.86 -3.63 -36.55
CA SER A 9 22.27 -4.88 -36.09
C SER A 9 22.87 -5.37 -34.76
N VAL A 10 24.16 -5.10 -34.51
CA VAL A 10 24.85 -5.54 -33.28
C VAL A 10 24.47 -4.68 -32.07
N ILE A 11 24.08 -3.42 -32.28
CA ILE A 11 23.73 -2.51 -31.16
C ILE A 11 22.31 -2.77 -30.64
N VAL A 12 21.39 -3.28 -31.46
CA VAL A 12 20.00 -3.54 -31.05
C VAL A 12 19.85 -4.83 -30.21
N LEU A 13 20.84 -5.74 -30.24
CA LEU A 13 20.84 -6.98 -29.44
C LEU A 13 21.51 -6.85 -28.07
N GLY A 14 22.15 -5.73 -27.75
CA GLY A 14 23.04 -5.60 -26.58
C GLY A 14 22.47 -4.88 -25.34
N SER A 15 21.23 -4.39 -25.35
CA SER A 15 20.81 -3.38 -24.36
C SER A 15 19.57 -3.71 -23.52
N ILE A 16 19.06 -4.93 -23.52
CA ILE A 16 17.84 -5.31 -22.76
C ILE A 16 18.16 -6.29 -21.64
N LEU A 17 19.08 -5.93 -20.73
CA LEU A 17 19.24 -6.62 -19.44
C LEU A 17 19.48 -5.64 -18.28
N PHE A 18 18.82 -4.49 -18.28
CA PHE A 18 18.62 -3.74 -17.03
C PHE A 18 17.45 -4.35 -16.27
N HIS A 19 17.73 -5.35 -15.45
CA HIS A 19 16.78 -5.86 -14.46
C HIS A 19 16.60 -4.77 -13.41
N THR A 20 15.49 -4.05 -13.45
CA THR A 20 15.05 -3.24 -12.31
C THR A 20 14.44 -4.19 -11.31
N ASP A 21 15.23 -4.66 -10.35
CA ASP A 21 14.74 -5.37 -9.19
C ASP A 21 13.75 -4.45 -8.45
N VAL A 22 12.46 -4.76 -8.54
CA VAL A 22 11.44 -4.13 -7.71
C VAL A 22 11.65 -4.67 -6.29
N SER A 23 12.50 -3.98 -5.51
CA SER A 23 12.57 -4.22 -4.08
C SER A 23 11.22 -3.85 -3.47
N LEU A 24 10.48 -4.85 -3.01
CA LEU A 24 9.41 -4.66 -2.05
C LEU A 24 10.06 -4.11 -0.77
N ALA A 25 10.12 -2.79 -0.63
CA ALA A 25 10.61 -2.13 0.57
C ALA A 25 9.63 -2.41 1.72
N GLN A 26 9.89 -3.50 2.45
CA GLN A 26 9.20 -3.78 3.70
C GLN A 26 9.62 -2.71 4.70
N VAL A 27 8.63 -2.07 5.32
CA VAL A 27 8.88 -1.02 6.31
C VAL A 27 9.28 -1.71 7.60
N ALA A 28 10.59 -1.81 7.82
CA ALA A 28 11.14 -2.36 9.04
C ALA A 28 11.46 -1.24 10.03
N GLU A 29 11.33 -1.54 11.32
CA GLU A 29 11.83 -0.67 12.37
C GLU A 29 13.36 -0.58 12.29
N PRO A 30 13.94 0.63 12.20
CA PRO A 30 15.38 0.80 12.14
C PRO A 30 16.04 0.46 13.49
N PHE A 31 17.24 -0.09 13.44
CA PHE A 31 17.99 -0.46 14.65
C PHE A 31 19.00 0.63 15.02
N ALA A 32 18.86 1.21 16.21
CA ALA A 32 19.79 2.21 16.73
C ALA A 32 20.86 1.60 17.64
N TYR A 33 22.12 1.72 17.23
CA TYR A 33 23.28 1.27 18.00
C TYR A 33 23.97 2.44 18.74
N PRO A 34 24.27 2.31 20.04
CA PRO A 34 24.92 3.36 20.83
C PRO A 34 26.39 3.52 20.41
N SER A 35 26.73 4.61 19.72
CA SER A 35 28.09 4.83 19.18
C SER A 35 29.00 5.70 20.06
N GLN A 36 28.45 6.34 21.09
CA GLN A 36 29.15 7.32 21.94
C GLN A 36 29.24 6.89 23.41
N GLY A 37 29.09 5.59 23.70
CA GLY A 37 29.17 5.05 25.06
C GLY A 37 27.91 5.31 25.91
N GLN A 38 26.75 5.48 25.28
CA GLN A 38 25.48 5.61 25.99
C GLN A 38 25.16 4.33 26.80
N SER A 39 24.68 4.49 28.04
CA SER A 39 24.21 3.36 28.86
C SER A 39 22.89 2.80 28.33
N GLN A 40 22.50 1.60 28.77
CA GLN A 40 21.20 1.04 28.40
C GLN A 40 20.03 1.90 28.91
N GLU A 41 20.12 2.48 30.11
CA GLU A 41 19.09 3.41 30.60
C GLU A 41 19.01 4.68 29.75
N GLN A 42 20.16 5.23 29.34
CA GLN A 42 20.17 6.39 28.44
C GLN A 42 19.55 6.04 27.08
N GLN A 43 19.87 4.86 26.53
CA GLN A 43 19.28 4.38 25.29
C GLN A 43 17.76 4.21 25.37
N GLN A 44 17.24 3.68 26.47
CA GLN A 44 15.79 3.56 26.65
C GLN A 44 15.10 4.92 26.77
N GLN A 45 15.69 5.84 27.53
CA GLN A 45 15.18 7.22 27.63
C GLN A 45 15.23 7.91 26.28
N ASP A 46 16.31 7.70 25.52
CA ASP A 46 16.49 8.34 24.23
C ASP A 46 15.56 7.80 23.17
N HIS A 47 15.38 6.48 23.15
CA HIS A 47 14.38 5.81 22.34
C HIS A 47 12.98 6.37 22.61
N TYR A 48 12.58 6.50 23.88
CA TYR A 48 11.26 7.01 24.24
C TYR A 48 11.07 8.50 23.85
N ALA A 49 12.11 9.32 24.03
CA ALA A 49 12.08 10.71 23.63
C ALA A 49 11.95 10.84 22.10
N CYS A 50 12.72 10.08 21.33
CA CYS A 50 12.66 10.07 19.87
C CYS A 50 11.37 9.47 19.33
N TYR A 51 10.83 8.45 19.98
CA TYR A 51 9.50 7.90 19.71
C TYR A 51 8.42 8.99 19.84
N SER A 52 8.40 9.67 20.98
CA SER A 52 7.41 10.73 21.26
C SER A 52 7.56 11.91 20.30
N TRP A 53 8.80 12.28 19.97
CA TRP A 53 9.09 13.34 19.01
C TRP A 53 8.63 12.96 17.60
N ALA A 54 8.98 11.77 17.11
CA ALA A 54 8.59 11.29 15.80
C ALA A 54 7.06 11.22 15.66
N LYS A 55 6.35 10.71 16.68
CA LYS A 55 4.89 10.74 16.74
C LYS A 55 4.33 12.16 16.62
N GLN A 56 4.93 13.12 17.32
CA GLN A 56 4.49 14.52 17.27
C GLN A 56 4.74 15.16 15.90
N GLN A 57 5.83 14.78 15.21
CA GLN A 57 6.15 15.30 13.88
C GLN A 57 5.26 14.71 12.78
N THR A 58 4.95 13.42 12.86
CA THR A 58 4.28 12.71 11.75
C THR A 58 2.81 12.43 12.00
N GLY A 59 2.36 12.47 13.26
CA GLY A 59 1.01 12.04 13.65
C GLY A 59 0.79 10.53 13.54
N VAL A 60 1.84 9.75 13.31
CA VAL A 60 1.79 8.29 13.13
C VAL A 60 2.31 7.60 14.39
N ASP A 61 1.60 6.58 14.86
CA ASP A 61 2.00 5.74 15.98
C ASP A 61 2.21 4.28 15.51
N PRO A 62 3.46 3.77 15.50
CA PRO A 62 3.74 2.40 15.07
C PRO A 62 3.21 1.33 16.05
N SER A 63 2.92 1.70 17.31
CA SER A 63 2.33 0.79 18.30
C SER A 63 0.82 0.59 18.10
N GLN A 64 0.20 1.39 17.22
CA GLN A 64 -1.22 1.35 16.90
C GLN A 64 -1.43 1.31 15.37
N PRO A 65 -1.06 0.22 14.68
CA PRO A 65 -1.19 0.12 13.22
C PRO A 65 -2.63 0.35 12.74
N ASP A 66 -3.63 -0.10 13.50
CA ASP A 66 -5.05 0.11 13.19
C ASP A 66 -5.46 1.59 13.12
N GLN A 67 -4.74 2.47 13.83
CA GLN A 67 -4.97 3.93 13.82
C GLN A 67 -4.24 4.62 12.67
N ILE A 68 -3.43 3.89 11.90
CA ILE A 68 -2.82 4.38 10.66
C ILE A 68 -3.87 4.33 9.52
N SER A 69 -5.14 4.61 9.83
CA SER A 69 -6.20 4.92 8.86
C SER A 69 -5.97 6.28 8.19
N PRO A 70 -6.35 6.49 6.90
CA PRO A 70 -6.11 7.71 6.13
C PRO A 70 -6.93 8.91 6.64
N ALA A 71 -6.60 9.38 7.82
CA ALA A 71 -6.98 10.66 8.37
C ALA A 71 -5.67 11.37 8.75
N THR A 72 -5.52 12.58 8.24
CA THR A 72 -4.54 13.59 8.69
C THR A 72 -3.05 13.37 8.40
N ALA A 73 -2.69 13.03 7.16
CA ALA A 73 -1.44 13.53 6.56
C ALA A 73 -1.76 14.62 5.51
N ALA A 74 -2.64 15.55 5.86
CA ALA A 74 -2.97 16.69 5.02
C ALA A 74 -2.04 17.86 5.36
N GLN A 75 -0.80 17.84 4.87
CA GLN A 75 0.01 19.06 4.71
C GLN A 75 1.28 18.81 3.88
N SER A 76 1.16 18.31 2.66
CA SER A 76 1.97 18.76 1.51
C SER A 76 1.55 18.04 0.23
N SER A 77 1.36 18.84 -0.82
CA SER A 77 1.22 18.49 -2.23
C SER A 77 0.06 17.56 -2.67
N GLN A 78 -0.90 18.22 -3.33
CA GLN A 78 -1.64 17.78 -4.53
C GLN A 78 -2.84 16.83 -4.39
N GLN A 79 -3.94 17.29 -5.00
CA GLN A 79 -5.09 16.54 -5.56
C GLN A 79 -5.61 15.36 -4.70
N GLY A 80 -6.75 15.46 -4.01
CA GLY A 80 -8.08 15.59 -4.62
C GLY A 80 -8.58 14.22 -5.12
N GLN A 81 -9.56 13.63 -4.41
CA GLN A 81 -10.03 12.21 -4.43
C GLN A 81 -9.17 11.37 -3.47
N LEU A 82 -9.67 10.80 -2.36
CA LEU A 82 -10.67 9.74 -2.30
C LEU A 82 -11.32 9.70 -0.90
N LEU A 83 -12.18 10.68 -0.59
CA LEU A 83 -13.16 10.57 0.50
C LEU A 83 -14.42 9.92 -0.08
N ARG A 84 -14.49 8.58 -0.18
CA ARG A 84 -15.72 7.74 -0.31
C ARG A 84 -15.42 6.30 -0.81
N ALA A 85 -14.68 5.49 -0.05
CA ALA A 85 -14.49 4.08 -0.42
C ALA A 85 -15.16 3.08 0.55
N SER A 86 -16.01 3.52 1.48
CA SER A 86 -16.52 2.61 2.53
C SER A 86 -18.05 2.55 2.74
N ALA A 87 -18.90 3.09 1.86
CA ALA A 87 -20.34 3.18 2.22
C ALA A 87 -21.41 2.88 1.14
N THR A 88 -21.08 2.54 -0.12
CA THR A 88 -22.11 2.36 -1.17
C THR A 88 -21.95 1.10 -2.00
N GLY A 89 -21.57 -0.02 -1.38
CA GLY A 89 -21.29 -1.28 -2.08
C GLY A 89 -22.39 -2.36 -2.07
N ALA A 90 -23.48 -2.22 -1.31
CA ALA A 90 -24.35 -3.39 -1.04
C ALA A 90 -25.88 -3.18 -1.06
N LEU A 91 -26.44 -2.06 -1.54
CA LEU A 91 -27.88 -1.77 -1.33
C LEU A 91 -28.75 -1.45 -2.55
N LEU A 92 -28.23 -1.51 -3.78
CA LEU A 92 -29.03 -1.24 -4.98
C LEU A 92 -28.81 -2.33 -6.03
N GLY A 93 -29.52 -3.46 -5.91
CA GLY A 93 -29.38 -4.49 -6.92
C GLY A 93 -30.23 -5.74 -6.80
N THR A 94 -31.48 -5.69 -6.32
CA THR A 94 -32.46 -6.76 -6.53
C THR A 94 -33.91 -6.25 -6.37
N VAL A 95 -34.39 -5.41 -7.29
CA VAL A 95 -35.84 -5.22 -7.48
C VAL A 95 -36.14 -5.43 -8.95
N GLY A 96 -36.43 -6.66 -9.34
CA GLY A 96 -36.88 -6.99 -10.69
C GLY A 96 -36.44 -8.36 -11.17
N GLY A 97 -37.16 -9.40 -10.75
CA GLY A 97 -36.89 -10.77 -11.21
C GLY A 97 -37.95 -11.78 -10.82
N ALA A 98 -39.23 -11.40 -10.75
CA ALA A 98 -40.32 -12.34 -10.53
C ALA A 98 -41.61 -11.86 -11.21
N ILE A 99 -41.55 -11.63 -12.53
CA ILE A 99 -42.75 -11.53 -13.38
C ILE A 99 -42.55 -12.46 -14.57
N ALA A 100 -42.61 -13.77 -14.32
CA ALA A 100 -42.83 -14.75 -15.38
C ALA A 100 -43.52 -15.96 -14.76
N GLY A 101 -44.81 -16.11 -15.09
CA GLY A 101 -45.54 -17.34 -14.81
C GLY A 101 -44.91 -18.53 -15.55
N ASN A 102 -45.04 -19.71 -14.96
CA ASN A 102 -44.36 -21.00 -15.25
C ASN A 102 -43.00 -21.17 -14.56
N THR A 103 -43.07 -21.74 -13.36
CA THR A 103 -42.03 -21.88 -12.34
C THR A 103 -40.99 -22.98 -12.57
N GLY A 104 -41.01 -23.69 -13.71
CA GLY A 104 -40.17 -24.88 -13.93
C GLY A 104 -38.93 -24.68 -14.79
N GLU A 105 -39.03 -23.93 -15.90
CA GLU A 105 -38.01 -23.97 -16.96
C GLU A 105 -37.21 -22.66 -17.08
N GLY A 106 -37.86 -21.51 -16.88
CA GLY A 106 -37.21 -20.19 -16.89
C GLY A 106 -36.37 -19.90 -15.64
N ALA A 107 -36.71 -20.50 -14.50
CA ALA A 107 -35.97 -20.37 -13.25
C ALA A 107 -34.63 -21.13 -13.28
N ALA A 108 -34.56 -22.29 -13.94
CA ALA A 108 -33.32 -23.04 -14.11
C ALA A 108 -32.36 -22.32 -15.08
N ILE A 109 -32.89 -21.75 -16.16
CA ILE A 109 -32.10 -20.94 -17.11
C ILE A 109 -31.65 -19.64 -16.44
N GLY A 110 -32.52 -18.95 -15.69
CA GLY A 110 -32.19 -17.74 -14.93
C GLY A 110 -31.20 -17.99 -13.79
N ALA A 111 -31.28 -19.14 -13.12
CA ALA A 111 -30.31 -19.56 -12.11
C ALA A 111 -28.95 -19.88 -12.72
N GLY A 112 -28.91 -20.52 -13.90
CA GLY A 112 -27.65 -20.78 -14.61
C GLY A 112 -26.97 -19.49 -15.10
N VAL A 113 -27.73 -18.59 -15.73
CA VAL A 113 -27.21 -17.29 -16.20
C VAL A 113 -26.86 -16.37 -15.03
N GLY A 114 -27.68 -16.36 -13.97
CA GLY A 114 -27.43 -15.60 -12.73
C GLY A 114 -26.22 -16.12 -11.95
N ALA A 115 -26.00 -17.44 -11.91
CA ALA A 115 -24.81 -18.04 -11.29
C ALA A 115 -23.54 -17.67 -12.07
N LEU A 116 -23.58 -17.72 -13.41
CA LEU A 116 -22.44 -17.31 -14.23
C LEU A 116 -22.17 -15.80 -14.11
N ALA A 117 -23.20 -14.96 -14.16
CA ALA A 117 -23.07 -13.51 -13.93
C ALA A 117 -22.53 -13.19 -12.52
N GLY A 118 -22.95 -13.96 -11.50
CA GLY A 118 -22.42 -13.87 -10.15
C GLY A 118 -20.93 -14.22 -10.08
N LEU A 119 -20.49 -15.28 -10.77
CA LEU A 119 -19.07 -15.65 -10.85
C LEU A 119 -18.20 -14.61 -11.56
N PHE A 120 -18.72 -13.97 -12.62
CA PHE A 120 -18.00 -12.89 -13.30
C PHE A 120 -17.92 -11.63 -12.43
N ARG A 121 -19.00 -11.28 -11.73
CA ARG A 121 -19.03 -10.15 -10.79
C ARG A 121 -18.15 -10.37 -9.57
N GLU A 122 -18.12 -11.59 -9.02
CA GLU A 122 -17.27 -11.93 -7.88
C GLU A 122 -15.78 -11.82 -8.24
N ARG A 123 -15.38 -12.14 -9.47
CA ARG A 123 -14.00 -11.90 -9.94
C ARG A 123 -13.68 -10.42 -10.08
N GLU A 124 -14.59 -9.61 -10.59
CA GLU A 124 -14.37 -8.16 -10.67
C GLU A 124 -14.34 -7.51 -9.28
N GLU A 125 -15.22 -7.93 -8.37
CA GLU A 125 -15.23 -7.49 -6.98
C GLU A 125 -13.97 -7.94 -6.22
N GLN A 126 -13.47 -9.17 -6.45
CA GLN A 126 -12.20 -9.64 -5.90
C GLN A 126 -11.01 -8.83 -6.44
N GLN A 127 -10.97 -8.55 -7.75
CA GLN A 127 -9.91 -7.72 -8.34
C GLN A 127 -9.95 -6.28 -7.82
N GLN A 128 -11.15 -5.70 -7.67
CA GLN A 128 -11.31 -4.36 -7.10
C GLN A 128 -10.97 -4.34 -5.60
N ALA A 129 -11.33 -5.39 -4.86
CA ALA A 129 -10.98 -5.53 -3.45
C ALA A 129 -9.46 -5.73 -3.24
N GLU A 130 -8.80 -6.53 -4.07
CA GLU A 130 -7.33 -6.67 -4.07
C GLU A 130 -6.66 -5.32 -4.38
N GLN A 131 -7.13 -4.59 -5.39
CA GLN A 131 -6.58 -3.28 -5.73
C GLN A 131 -6.76 -2.27 -4.59
N ALA A 132 -7.95 -2.22 -3.98
CA ALA A 132 -8.22 -1.35 -2.84
C ALA A 132 -7.39 -1.72 -1.61
N GLN A 133 -7.16 -3.03 -1.38
CA GLN A 133 -6.35 -3.51 -0.27
C GLN A 133 -4.86 -3.18 -0.48
N VAL A 134 -4.34 -3.35 -1.69
CA VAL A 134 -2.95 -2.98 -2.04
C VAL A 134 -2.72 -1.48 -1.86
N GLU A 135 -3.66 -0.64 -2.32
CA GLU A 135 -3.55 0.82 -2.17
C GLU A 135 -3.62 1.26 -0.69
N ALA A 136 -4.51 0.65 0.10
CA ALA A 136 -4.61 0.92 1.54
C ALA A 136 -3.33 0.52 2.30
N THR A 137 -2.79 -0.67 2.04
CA THR A 137 -1.54 -1.15 2.66
C THR A 137 -0.33 -0.32 2.20
N GLN A 138 -0.31 0.14 0.95
CA GLN A 138 0.78 0.98 0.45
C GLN A 138 0.79 2.36 1.13
N GLY A 139 -0.37 2.98 1.34
CA GLY A 139 -0.49 4.25 2.05
C GLY A 139 -0.11 4.15 3.53
N GLU A 140 -0.47 3.05 4.19
CA GLU A 140 -0.05 2.76 5.57
C GLU A 140 1.47 2.64 5.70
N ASN A 141 2.08 1.82 4.83
CA ASN A 141 3.52 1.63 4.79
C ASN A 141 4.27 2.96 4.58
N GLN A 142 3.78 3.82 3.69
CA GLN A 142 4.42 5.10 3.45
C GLN A 142 4.42 6.01 4.69
N ARG A 143 3.34 6.01 5.47
CA ARG A 143 3.26 6.77 6.72
C ARG A 143 4.17 6.20 7.82
N LEU A 144 4.26 4.88 7.92
CA LEU A 144 5.23 4.23 8.81
C LEU A 144 6.67 4.58 8.42
N GLN A 145 7.00 4.62 7.12
CA GLN A 145 8.32 5.05 6.66
C GLN A 145 8.63 6.49 7.09
N THR A 146 7.67 7.42 6.95
CA THR A 146 7.86 8.81 7.42
C THR A 146 8.11 8.87 8.92
N TYR A 147 7.39 8.07 9.71
CA TYR A 147 7.63 7.94 11.15
C TYR A 147 9.05 7.46 11.45
N TYR A 148 9.48 6.36 10.83
CA TYR A 148 10.80 5.80 11.07
C TYR A 148 11.92 6.73 10.61
N GLN A 149 11.73 7.47 9.52
CA GLN A 149 12.67 8.51 9.10
C GLN A 149 12.83 9.62 10.16
N ALA A 150 11.73 10.08 10.75
CA ALA A 150 11.79 11.06 11.83
C ALA A 150 12.49 10.48 13.07
N TRP A 151 12.12 9.27 13.48
CA TRP A 151 12.75 8.60 14.61
C TRP A 151 14.26 8.43 14.40
N THR A 152 14.68 7.99 13.21
CA THR A 152 16.08 7.84 12.82
C THR A 152 16.83 9.16 12.93
N ALA A 153 16.29 10.25 12.38
CA ALA A 153 16.93 11.57 12.46
C ALA A 153 17.14 12.04 13.92
N CYS A 154 16.19 11.75 14.81
CA CYS A 154 16.33 12.06 16.23
C CYS A 154 17.42 11.22 16.91
N MET A 155 17.45 9.91 16.63
CA MET A 155 18.45 8.99 17.20
C MET A 155 19.85 9.33 16.70
N GLU A 156 20.01 9.59 15.40
CA GLU A 156 21.28 10.04 14.80
C GLU A 156 21.78 11.34 15.44
N GLY A 157 20.91 12.32 15.65
CA GLY A 157 21.23 13.57 16.34
C GLY A 157 21.71 13.39 17.79
N ARG A 158 21.42 12.23 18.39
CA ARG A 158 21.84 11.84 19.75
C ARG A 158 23.07 10.92 19.77
N GLY A 159 23.71 10.72 18.62
CA GLY A 159 24.91 9.92 18.50
C GLY A 159 24.64 8.41 18.47
N TYR A 160 23.47 8.00 18.00
CA TYR A 160 23.21 6.61 17.64
C TYR A 160 23.49 6.41 16.15
N SER A 161 24.07 5.26 15.79
CA SER A 161 24.14 4.83 14.39
C SER A 161 22.92 3.98 14.09
N VAL A 162 22.10 4.40 13.13
CA VAL A 162 20.84 3.74 12.77
C VAL A 162 21.00 2.97 11.46
N GLN A 163 20.43 1.77 11.37
CA GLN A 163 20.46 0.88 10.20
C GLN A 163 19.06 0.36 9.87
#